data_AF-A0A369KMK2-F1
#
_entry.id   AF-A0A369KMK2-F1
#
_cell.length_a   1.000
_cell.length_b   1.000
_cell.length_c   1.000
_cell.angle_alpha   90.00
_cell.angle_beta   90.00
_cell.angle_gamma   90.00
#
_symmetry.space_group_name_H-M   'P 1'
#
loop_
_entity.id
_entity.type
_entity.pdbx_description
1 polymer ?
#
loop_
_entity_poly.entity_id
_entity_poly.type
_entity_poly.pdbx_seq_one_letter_code
_entity_poly.pdbx_strand_id
1 'polypeptide(L)'
;MMYLYGELIEGIHGLRKLRVSYGSKGKSGGIRLLYLDIKLKDRIYAIAFFLKNEKENLTKSEKNSIGEVVLKIKKEAENENTKKKK
;
A
#
# COMPACT_ATOMS: atom_id res chain seq x y z
N MET A 1 2.60 4.22 -19.83
CA MET A 1 1.41 4.48 -18.99
C MET A 1 1.26 3.32 -18.00
N MET A 2 1.74 3.47 -16.76
CA MET A 2 1.65 2.43 -15.74
C MET A 2 0.29 2.54 -15.06
N TYR A 3 -0.64 1.65 -15.41
CA TYR A 3 -1.96 1.59 -14.78
C TYR A 3 -1.79 1.23 -13.30
N LEU A 4 -2.14 2.16 -12.41
CA LEU A 4 -2.12 1.92 -10.96
C LEU A 4 -3.30 1.01 -10.60
N TYR A 5 -3.04 -0.30 -10.53
CA TYR A 5 -4.06 -1.30 -10.19
C TYR A 5 -4.47 -1.23 -8.71
N GLY A 6 -5.73 -0.94 -8.44
CA GLY A 6 -6.31 -1.01 -7.09
C GLY A 6 -6.96 0.29 -6.63
N GLU A 7 -7.76 0.17 -5.58
CA GLU A 7 -8.55 1.27 -5.01
C GLU A 7 -7.65 2.16 -4.15
N LEU A 8 -7.71 3.48 -4.36
CA LEU A 8 -7.05 4.43 -3.46
C LEU A 8 -7.72 4.39 -2.09
N ILE A 9 -6.93 4.25 -1.02
CA ILE A 9 -7.45 4.43 0.34
C ILE A 9 -7.26 5.88 0.74
N GLU A 10 -8.38 6.61 0.82
CA GLU A 10 -8.39 7.98 1.27
C GLU A 10 -7.92 8.11 2.73
N GLY A 11 -7.21 9.20 3.02
CA GLY A 11 -6.68 9.50 4.35
C GLY A 11 -5.38 8.78 4.72
N ILE A 12 -4.77 7.98 3.82
CA ILE A 12 -3.50 7.28 4.07
C ILE A 12 -2.44 7.64 3.03
N HIS A 13 -2.35 8.92 2.70
CA HIS A 13 -1.27 9.50 1.89
C HIS A 13 -0.93 8.76 0.58
N GLY A 14 -1.93 8.26 -0.15
CA GLY A 14 -1.69 7.61 -1.45
C GLY A 14 -1.52 6.10 -1.42
N LEU A 15 -1.78 5.45 -0.27
CA LEU A 15 -1.83 3.99 -0.17
C LEU A 15 -2.96 3.41 -1.04
N ARG A 16 -2.69 2.30 -1.72
CA ARG A 16 -3.65 1.60 -2.58
C ARG A 16 -3.94 0.20 -2.07
N LYS A 17 -5.17 -0.25 -2.30
CA LYS A 17 -5.68 -1.58 -1.96
C LYS A 17 -5.86 -2.39 -3.24
N LEU A 18 -5.10 -3.46 -3.36
CA LEU A 18 -5.23 -4.45 -4.42
C LEU A 18 -5.97 -5.68 -3.90
N ARG A 19 -6.95 -6.16 -4.66
CA ARG A 19 -7.66 -7.42 -4.38
C ARG A 19 -7.04 -8.50 -5.25
N VAL A 20 -6.42 -9.48 -4.63
CA VAL A 20 -5.76 -10.61 -5.31
C VAL A 20 -6.58 -11.86 -5.03
N SER A 21 -7.07 -12.51 -6.07
CA SER A 21 -7.64 -13.84 -5.98
C SER A 21 -6.51 -14.87 -6.01
N TYR A 22 -6.38 -15.68 -4.97
CA TYR A 22 -5.44 -16.79 -4.89
C TYR A 22 -6.20 -18.13 -4.84
N GLY A 23 -6.03 -18.94 -5.90
CA GLY A 23 -6.61 -20.28 -6.00
C GLY A 23 -8.12 -20.34 -6.32
N SER A 24 -8.64 -21.57 -6.39
CA SER A 24 -10.03 -21.92 -6.76
C SER A 24 -10.95 -22.21 -5.57
N LYS A 25 -10.51 -21.96 -4.32
CA LYS A 25 -11.24 -22.37 -3.11
C LYS A 25 -11.84 -21.19 -2.34
N GLY A 26 -13.15 -20.96 -2.54
CA GLY A 26 -14.07 -20.37 -1.56
C GLY A 26 -13.72 -18.98 -0.98
N LYS A 27 -14.42 -18.60 0.11
CA LYS A 27 -14.33 -17.27 0.75
C LYS A 27 -12.92 -16.94 1.31
N SER A 28 -12.02 -17.92 1.42
CA SER A 28 -10.67 -17.81 2.00
C SER A 28 -9.54 -17.59 0.98
N GLY A 29 -9.80 -17.69 -0.33
CA GLY A 29 -8.74 -17.53 -1.34
C GLY A 29 -8.36 -16.08 -1.67
N GLY A 30 -9.10 -15.07 -1.20
CA GLY A 30 -8.80 -13.67 -1.52
C GLY A 30 -7.75 -13.08 -0.58
N ILE A 31 -6.69 -12.49 -1.11
CA ILE A 31 -5.72 -11.65 -0.37
C ILE A 31 -6.00 -10.19 -0.70
N ARG A 32 -5.95 -9.32 0.32
CA ARG A 32 -5.95 -7.87 0.15
C ARG A 32 -4.55 -7.36 0.43
N LEU A 33 -3.91 -6.80 -0.59
CA LEU A 33 -2.57 -6.21 -0.51
C LEU A 33 -2.70 -4.69 -0.43
N LEU A 34 -2.07 -4.09 0.57
CA LEU A 34 -1.89 -2.66 0.69
C LEU A 34 -0.49 -2.28 0.21
N TYR A 35 -0.42 -1.42 -0.79
CA TYR A 35 0.86 -1.03 -1.38
C TYR A 35 0.93 0.49 -1.63
N LEU A 36 2.16 0.99 -1.66
CA LEU A 36 2.49 2.37 -1.97
C LEU A 36 3.39 2.40 -3.21
N ASP A 37 2.98 3.14 -4.23
CA ASP A 37 3.80 3.41 -5.40
C ASP A 37 4.61 4.70 -5.19
N ILE A 38 5.94 4.58 -5.20
CA ILE A 38 6.86 5.72 -5.11
C ILE A 38 7.56 5.89 -6.45
N LYS A 39 6.95 6.71 -7.31
CA LYS A 39 7.48 7.09 -8.63
C LYS A 39 8.89 7.69 -8.59
N LEU A 40 9.24 8.40 -7.52
CA LEU A 40 10.58 8.97 -7.32
C LEU A 40 11.70 7.91 -7.32
N LYS A 41 11.34 6.65 -7.09
CA LYS A 41 12.27 5.52 -6.95
C LYS A 41 11.99 4.40 -7.94
N ASP A 42 10.95 4.51 -8.77
CA ASP A 42 10.39 3.41 -9.56
C ASP A 42 10.23 2.12 -8.73
N ARG A 43 9.75 2.26 -7.48
CA ARG A 43 9.61 1.15 -6.51
C ARG A 43 8.20 1.10 -5.93
N ILE A 44 7.70 -0.12 -5.80
CA ILE A 44 6.44 -0.44 -5.13
C ILE A 44 6.77 -1.02 -3.74
N TYR A 45 6.18 -0.42 -2.71
CA TYR A 45 6.32 -0.87 -1.32
C TYR A 45 5.04 -1.57 -0.89
N ALA A 46 5.12 -2.88 -0.61
CA ALA A 46 4.05 -3.62 0.05
C ALA A 46 4.07 -3.29 1.55
N ILE A 47 3.01 -2.66 2.05
CA ILE A 47 2.93 -2.19 3.44
C ILE A 47 2.30 -3.24 4.34
N ALA A 48 1.24 -3.89 3.87
CA ALA A 48 0.55 -4.94 4.61
C ALA A 48 -0.24 -5.85 3.65
N PHE A 49 -0.52 -7.07 4.08
CA PHE A 49 -1.47 -7.95 3.42
C PHE A 49 -2.33 -8.65 4.47
N PHE A 50 -3.57 -8.98 4.12
CA PHE A 50 -4.48 -9.72 4.98
C PHE A 50 -5.44 -10.56 4.14
N LEU A 51 -5.94 -11.64 4.72
CA LEU A 51 -6.89 -12.52 4.05
C LEU A 51 -8.29 -11.89 4.01
N LYS A 52 -9.11 -12.33 3.05
CA LYS A 52 -10.47 -11.82 2.86
C LYS A 52 -11.34 -11.96 4.11
N ASN A 53 -11.12 -13.04 4.87
CA ASN A 53 -11.87 -13.40 6.08
C ASN A 53 -11.37 -12.71 7.36
N GLU A 54 -10.15 -12.19 7.38
CA GLU A 54 -9.58 -11.56 8.58
C GLU A 54 -10.10 -10.15 8.78
N LYS A 55 -10.13 -9.35 7.71
CA LYS A 55 -10.53 -7.93 7.75
C LYS A 55 -11.13 -7.49 6.43
N GLU A 56 -12.33 -6.91 6.47
CA GLU A 56 -12.92 -6.24 5.30
C GLU A 56 -12.46 -4.78 5.16
N ASN A 57 -12.37 -4.06 6.27
CA ASN A 57 -12.06 -2.63 6.32
C ASN A 57 -11.02 -2.33 7.40
N LEU A 58 -10.23 -1.28 7.17
CA LEU A 58 -9.29 -0.74 8.16
C LEU A 58 -10.04 0.16 9.14
N THR A 59 -9.81 -0.04 10.43
CA THR A 59 -10.31 0.86 11.47
C THR A 59 -9.62 2.23 11.40
N LYS A 60 -10.22 3.27 11.98
CA LYS A 60 -9.62 4.62 11.99
C LYS A 60 -8.23 4.62 12.63
N SER A 61 -8.02 3.86 13.70
CA SER A 61 -6.73 3.74 14.37
C SER A 61 -5.68 3.11 13.44
N GLU A 62 -6.03 2.03 12.73
CA GLU A 62 -5.13 1.38 11.77
C GLU A 62 -4.78 2.30 10.62
N LYS A 63 -5.75 3.06 10.09
CA LYS A 63 -5.48 4.04 9.04
C LYS A 63 -4.46 5.08 9.50
N ASN A 64 -4.56 5.56 10.74
CA ASN A 64 -3.62 6.52 11.29
C ASN A 64 -2.22 5.90 11.43
N SER A 65 -2.10 4.72 12.04
CA SER A 65 -0.82 4.05 12.22
C SER A 65 -0.13 3.72 10.89
N ILE A 66 -0.89 3.23 9.90
CA ILE A 66 -0.36 2.98 8.55
C ILE A 66 0.03 4.29 7.87
N GLY A 67 -0.75 5.36 8.07
CA GLY A 67 -0.47 6.68 7.52
C GLY A 67 0.88 7.24 7.99
N GLU A 68 1.20 7.08 9.27
CA GLU A 68 2.50 7.48 9.82
C GLU A 68 3.67 6.73 9.17
N VAL A 69 3.52 5.42 8.96
CA VAL A 69 4.54 4.60 8.27
C VAL A 69 4.71 5.06 6.81
N VAL A 70 3.60 5.28 6.10
CA VAL A 70 3.63 5.77 4.71
C VAL A 70 4.35 7.11 4.60
N LEU A 71 4.11 8.04 5.53
CA LEU A 71 4.79 9.33 5.57
C LEU A 71 6.29 9.18 5.78
N LYS A 72 6.73 8.30 6.69
CA LYS A 72 8.15 8.03 6.93
C LYS A 72 8.84 7.50 5.67
N ILE A 73 8.25 6.49 5.02
CA ILE A 73 8.80 5.89 3.78
C ILE A 73 8.91 6.95 2.68
N LYS A 74 7.91 7.83 2.51
CA LYS A 74 7.97 8.90 1.51
C LYS A 74 9.10 9.89 1.79
N LYS A 75 9.24 10.34 3.04
CA LYS A 75 10.31 11.25 3.46
C LYS A 75 11.69 10.64 3.21
N GLU A 76 11.87 9.36 3.53
CA GLU A 76 13.11 8.63 3.25
C GLU A 76 13.40 8.56 1.75
N ALA A 77 12.39 8.24 0.94
CA ALA A 77 12.53 8.18 -0.51
C ALA A 77 12.89 9.56 -1.13
N GLU A 78 12.35 10.64 -0.60
CA GLU A 78 12.68 12.02 -1.00
C GLU A 78 14.13 12.37 -0.61
N ASN A 79 14.51 12.14 0.65
CA ASN A 79 15.84 12.46 1.18
C ASN A 79 16.96 11.77 0.40
N GLU A 80 16.78 10.49 0.05
CA GLU A 80 17.75 9.75 -0.75
C GLU A 80 17.83 10.24 -2.21
N ASN A 81 16.76 10.80 -2.77
CA ASN A 81 16.80 11.36 -4.12
C ASN A 81 17.64 12.65 -4.13
N THR A 82 17.47 13.51 -3.13
CA THR A 82 18.27 14.73 -2.95
C THR A 82 19.76 14.45 -2.82
N LYS A 83 20.13 13.30 -2.21
CA LYS A 83 21.54 12.85 -2.12
C LYS A 83 22.12 12.35 -3.44
N LYS A 84 21.30 11.84 -4.38
CA LYS A 84 21.76 11.38 -5.70
C LYS A 84 21.91 12.50 -6.73
N LYS A 85 21.32 13.67 -6.48
CA LYS A 85 21.43 14.87 -7.33
C LYS A 85 22.60 15.80 -6.96
N LYS A 86 23.26 15.56 -5.82
CA LYS A 86 24.54 16.18 -5.45
C LYS A 86 25.67 15.24 -5.85
#